data_AF-M5F6C9-F1
#
_entry.id   AF-M5F6C9-F1
#
_cell.length_a   1.000
_cell.length_b   1.000
_cell.length_c   1.000
_cell.angle_alpha   90.00
_cell.angle_beta   90.00
_cell.angle_gamma   90.00
#
_symmetry.space_group_name_H-M   'P 1'
#
loop_
_entity.id
_entity.type
_entity.pdbx_description
1 polymer ?
#
loop_
_entity_poly.entity_id
_entity_poly.type
_entity_poly.pdbx_seq_one_letter_code
_entity_poly.pdbx_strand_id
1 'polypeptide(L)'
;MKWLPGVDEEANYELTIILHRNTPRLSKMRKRDRDRAEALRLAGGPRPTLRERAVALAGQRSEVRTAELTAIGVSRCYLSRMCDEGLLVKVAYGRYRAATPKAA
;
A
#
# COMPACT_ATOMS: atom_id res chain seq x y z
N MET A 1 -15.76 -36.16 66.70
CA MET A 1 -15.82 -34.87 65.99
C MET A 1 -15.69 -35.17 64.51
N LYS A 2 -16.80 -35.48 63.84
CA LYS A 2 -17.65 -34.60 63.00
C LYS A 2 -16.98 -34.29 61.65
N TRP A 3 -17.63 -34.75 60.59
CA TRP A 3 -17.18 -34.89 59.19
C TRP A 3 -16.64 -33.61 58.53
N LEU A 4 -15.73 -33.78 57.55
CA LEU A 4 -15.43 -32.77 56.54
C LEU A 4 -16.51 -32.83 55.42
N PRO A 5 -17.00 -31.69 54.92
CA PRO A 5 -17.91 -31.67 53.77
C PRO A 5 -17.17 -32.04 52.48
N GLY A 6 -17.92 -32.66 51.58
CA GLY A 6 -17.46 -33.18 50.29
C GLY A 6 -17.17 -32.10 49.25
N VAL A 7 -16.51 -32.55 48.19
CA VAL A 7 -16.14 -31.78 46.99
C VAL A 7 -17.42 -31.43 46.21
N ASP A 8 -18.27 -30.53 46.72
CA ASP A 8 -19.38 -29.98 45.94
C ASP A 8 -20.04 -28.70 46.50
N GLU A 9 -19.36 -27.89 47.30
CA GLU A 9 -19.91 -26.56 47.65
C GLU A 9 -19.51 -25.52 46.60
N GLU A 10 -20.46 -25.31 45.69
CA GLU A 10 -20.60 -24.22 44.72
C GLU A 10 -19.75 -22.99 45.03
N ALA A 11 -18.56 -22.96 44.44
CA ALA A 11 -17.82 -21.72 44.32
C ALA A 11 -18.47 -20.90 43.19
N ASN A 12 -19.62 -20.30 43.51
CA ASN A 12 -20.24 -19.23 42.74
C ASN A 12 -19.32 -17.99 42.83
N TYR A 13 -18.14 -18.08 42.21
CA TYR A 13 -17.40 -16.90 41.84
C TYR A 13 -18.13 -16.31 40.65
N GLU A 14 -19.08 -15.41 40.92
CA GLU A 14 -19.49 -14.45 39.91
C GLU A 14 -18.24 -13.63 39.54
N LEU A 15 -17.51 -14.14 38.55
CA LEU A 15 -16.52 -13.38 37.83
C LEU A 15 -17.30 -12.36 37.01
N THR A 16 -17.71 -11.28 37.66
CA THR A 16 -18.03 -10.02 36.99
C THR A 16 -16.73 -9.44 36.44
N ILE A 17 -16.08 -10.17 35.52
CA ILE A 17 -15.07 -9.61 34.65
C ILE A 17 -15.84 -8.66 33.76
N ILE A 18 -15.95 -7.40 34.20
CA ILE A 18 -16.28 -6.31 33.31
C ILE A 18 -15.21 -6.38 32.22
N LEU A 19 -15.57 -6.91 31.05
CA LEU A 19 -14.76 -6.83 29.85
C LEU A 19 -14.64 -5.33 29.54
N HIS A 20 -13.62 -4.71 30.15
CA HIS A 20 -13.22 -3.37 29.84
C HIS A 20 -12.95 -3.39 28.35
N ARG A 21 -13.86 -2.76 27.57
CA ARG A 21 -13.66 -2.57 26.14
C ARG A 21 -12.39 -1.75 26.03
N ASN A 22 -11.27 -2.45 25.81
CA ASN A 22 -10.04 -1.83 25.41
C ASN A 22 -10.37 -1.14 24.10
N THR A 23 -10.72 0.14 24.18
CA THR A 23 -10.57 1.05 23.05
C THR A 23 -9.16 0.82 22.54
N PRO A 24 -8.94 0.49 21.26
CA PRO A 24 -7.60 0.36 20.75
C PRO A 24 -6.96 1.73 20.95
N ARG A 25 -6.14 1.87 22.01
CA ARG A 25 -5.28 3.03 22.19
C ARG A 25 -4.45 3.07 20.92
N LEU A 26 -4.65 4.09 20.10
CA LEU A 26 -3.82 4.32 18.90
C LEU A 26 -2.39 4.13 19.34
N SER A 27 -1.77 3.04 18.86
CA SER A 27 -0.41 2.69 19.26
C SER A 27 0.44 3.92 19.01
N LYS A 28 1.08 4.44 20.06
CA LYS A 28 1.84 5.69 19.96
C LYS A 28 2.87 5.52 18.85
N MET A 29 2.63 6.20 17.73
CA MET A 29 3.46 6.11 16.53
C MET A 29 4.91 6.44 16.91
N ARG A 30 5.84 5.57 16.50
CA ARG A 30 7.25 5.75 16.82
C ARG A 30 7.71 7.08 16.21
N LYS A 31 8.57 7.81 16.93
CA LYS A 31 9.14 9.08 16.46
C LYS A 31 9.63 9.00 15.00
N ARG A 32 10.34 7.91 14.68
CA ARG A 32 10.85 7.64 13.33
C ARG A 32 9.77 7.61 12.26
N ASP A 33 8.63 6.99 12.52
CA ASP A 33 7.56 6.88 11.54
C ASP A 33 6.85 8.22 11.35
N ARG A 34 6.76 9.04 12.43
CA ARG A 34 6.29 10.42 12.36
C ARG A 34 7.21 11.28 11.51
N ASP A 35 8.52 11.22 11.76
CA ASP A 35 9.51 11.98 10.99
C ASP A 35 9.51 11.55 9.52
N ARG A 36 9.31 10.26 9.22
CA ARG A 36 9.12 9.76 7.83
C ARG A 36 7.86 10.33 7.18
N ALA A 37 6.74 10.36 7.88
CA ALA A 37 5.48 10.88 7.36
C ALA A 37 5.55 12.40 7.11
N GLU A 38 6.17 13.15 8.02
CA GLU A 38 6.41 14.59 7.86
C GLU A 38 7.37 14.87 6.70
N ALA A 39 8.44 14.09 6.55
CA ALA A 39 9.35 14.21 5.42
C ALA A 39 8.66 13.93 4.07
N LEU A 40 7.76 12.94 4.02
CA LEU A 40 6.94 12.69 2.83
C LEU A 40 5.95 13.82 2.55
N ARG A 41 5.29 14.38 3.58
CA ARG A 41 4.42 15.57 3.41
C ARG A 41 5.20 16.75 2.84
N LEU A 42 6.38 17.03 3.40
CA LEU A 42 7.22 18.16 2.98
C LEU A 42 7.75 17.98 1.55
N ALA A 43 8.04 16.73 1.16
CA ALA A 43 8.48 16.38 -0.20
C ALA A 43 7.35 16.36 -1.26
N GLY A 44 6.11 16.69 -0.88
CA GLY A 44 4.96 16.67 -1.79
C GLY A 44 4.36 15.28 -2.04
N GLY A 45 4.70 14.29 -1.22
CA GLY A 45 4.17 12.94 -1.26
C GLY A 45 5.22 11.85 -1.48
N PRO A 46 4.77 10.59 -1.66
CA PRO A 46 5.64 9.47 -2.01
C PRO A 46 6.40 9.76 -3.31
N ARG A 47 7.66 9.30 -3.38
CA ARG A 47 8.42 9.35 -4.64
C ARG A 47 7.66 8.55 -5.70
N PRO A 48 7.46 9.11 -6.90
CA PRO A 48 6.69 8.43 -7.93
C PRO A 48 7.40 7.14 -8.32
N THR A 49 6.62 6.06 -8.39
CA THR A 49 7.14 4.76 -8.76
C THR A 49 7.65 4.77 -10.21
N LEU A 50 8.46 3.78 -10.57
CA LEU A 50 8.95 3.65 -11.93
C LEU A 50 7.81 3.55 -12.97
N ARG A 51 6.70 2.90 -12.59
CA ARG A 51 5.47 2.81 -13.39
C ARG A 51 4.84 4.18 -13.58
N GLU A 52 4.65 4.93 -12.49
CA GLU A 52 4.05 6.27 -12.53
C GLU A 52 4.89 7.25 -13.36
N ARG A 53 6.22 7.17 -13.26
CA ARG A 53 7.13 7.99 -14.08
C ARG A 53 6.99 7.68 -15.57
N ALA A 54 6.88 6.41 -15.93
CA ALA A 54 6.69 5.99 -17.31
C ALA A 54 5.33 6.43 -17.87
N VAL A 55 4.26 6.30 -17.08
CA VAL A 55 2.92 6.77 -17.45
C VAL A 55 2.88 8.29 -17.56
N ALA A 56 3.49 9.02 -16.62
CA ALA A 56 3.57 10.47 -16.65
C ALA A 56 4.32 10.95 -17.90
N LEU A 57 5.45 10.31 -18.25
CA LEU A 57 6.19 10.63 -19.47
C LEU A 57 5.32 10.39 -20.72
N ALA A 58 4.59 9.28 -20.76
CA ALA A 58 3.69 8.94 -21.86
C ALA A 58 2.36 9.72 -21.90
N GLY A 59 2.02 10.41 -20.80
CA GLY A 59 0.93 11.38 -20.76
C GLY A 59 1.38 12.76 -21.22
N GLN A 60 2.62 13.16 -20.88
CA GLN A 60 3.20 14.45 -21.33
C GLN A 60 3.55 14.44 -22.82
N ARG A 61 3.99 13.30 -23.35
CA ARG A 61 4.32 13.11 -24.76
C ARG A 61 3.34 12.13 -25.37
N SER A 62 2.61 12.55 -26.39
CA SER A 62 1.58 11.73 -27.05
C SER A 62 2.08 10.35 -27.50
N GLU A 63 3.35 10.24 -27.90
CA GLU A 63 4.08 9.00 -28.15
C GLU A 63 5.47 9.06 -27.53
N VAL A 64 5.89 7.97 -26.90
CA VAL A 64 7.19 7.81 -26.25
C VAL A 64 7.95 6.66 -26.87
N ARG A 65 9.23 6.88 -27.15
CA ARG A 65 10.12 5.83 -27.69
C ARG A 65 10.68 4.96 -26.58
N THR A 66 11.02 3.71 -26.90
CA THR A 66 11.74 2.82 -25.96
C THR A 66 12.98 3.48 -25.37
N ALA A 67 13.75 4.23 -26.17
CA ALA A 67 14.95 4.91 -25.67
C ALA A 67 14.65 5.91 -24.54
N GLU A 68 13.52 6.62 -24.59
CA GLU A 68 13.13 7.59 -23.57
C GLU A 68 12.68 6.89 -22.28
N LEU A 69 11.97 5.76 -22.43
CA LEU A 69 11.59 4.91 -21.31
C LEU A 69 12.81 4.25 -20.67
N THR A 70 13.78 3.81 -21.47
CA THR A 70 15.06 3.29 -20.96
C THR A 70 15.85 4.38 -20.24
N ALA A 71 15.83 5.63 -20.72
CA ALA A 71 16.52 6.75 -20.08
C ALA A 71 15.97 7.07 -18.68
N ILE A 72 14.67 6.85 -18.43
CA ILE A 72 14.07 6.94 -17.09
C ILE A 72 14.31 5.68 -16.24
N GLY A 73 14.99 4.67 -16.77
CA GLY A 73 15.34 3.41 -16.09
C GLY A 73 14.34 2.27 -16.30
N VAL A 74 13.37 2.42 -17.22
CA VAL A 74 12.42 1.35 -17.53
C VAL A 74 13.06 0.37 -18.51
N SER A 75 13.23 -0.88 -18.08
CA SER A 75 13.79 -1.92 -18.93
C SER A 75 12.78 -2.37 -20.01
N ARG A 76 13.30 -2.87 -21.13
CA ARG A 76 12.49 -3.32 -22.28
C ARG A 76 11.56 -4.49 -21.92
N CYS A 77 11.96 -5.37 -21.02
CA CYS A 77 11.10 -6.47 -20.54
C CYS A 77 9.93 -5.96 -19.70
N TYR A 78 10.13 -4.85 -18.96
CA TYR A 78 9.08 -4.26 -18.13
C TYR A 78 8.03 -3.52 -18.97
N LEU A 79 8.40 -3.01 -20.15
CA LEU A 79 7.45 -2.40 -21.09
C LEU A 79 6.36 -3.35 -21.54
N SER A 80 6.70 -4.61 -21.83
CA SER A 80 5.69 -5.63 -22.19
C SER A 80 4.71 -5.82 -21.05
N ARG A 81 5.19 -5.98 -19.81
CA ARG A 81 4.35 -6.11 -18.63
C ARG A 81 3.46 -4.87 -18.41
N MET A 82 3.99 -3.66 -18.63
CA MET A 82 3.19 -2.43 -18.55
C MET A 82 2.10 -2.36 -19.63
N CYS A 83 2.34 -2.94 -20.80
CA CYS A 83 1.29 -3.09 -21.82
C CYS A 83 0.23 -4.11 -21.39
N ASP A 84 0.65 -5.25 -20.84
CA ASP A 84 -0.27 -6.30 -20.34
C ASP A 84 -1.15 -5.79 -19.20
N GLU A 85 -0.58 -4.97 -18.31
CA GLU A 85 -1.28 -4.29 -17.22
C GLU A 85 -2.18 -3.14 -17.70
N GLY A 86 -2.16 -2.81 -19.00
CA GLY A 86 -2.98 -1.75 -19.58
C GLY A 86 -2.55 -0.34 -19.18
N LEU A 87 -1.29 -0.14 -18.77
CA LEU A 87 -0.75 1.20 -18.49
C LEU A 87 -0.25 1.91 -19.75
N LEU A 88 0.28 1.12 -20.68
CA LEU A 88 0.81 1.60 -21.96
C LEU A 88 0.13 0.86 -23.10
N VAL A 89 -0.02 1.54 -24.23
CA VAL A 89 -0.47 0.96 -25.49
C VAL A 89 0.68 1.00 -26.47
N LYS A 90 1.04 -0.17 -27.03
CA LYS A 90 2.05 -0.26 -28.08
C LYS A 90 1.45 0.24 -29.39
N VAL A 91 1.90 1.40 -29.88
CA VAL A 91 1.40 2.02 -31.11
C VAL A 91 2.17 1.53 -32.34
N ALA A 92 3.49 1.36 -32.20
CA ALA A 92 4.36 0.87 -33.26
C ALA A 92 5.59 0.16 -32.65
N TYR A 93 6.47 -0.35 -33.50
CA TYR A 93 7.74 -0.90 -33.03
C TYR A 93 8.53 0.16 -32.24
N GLY A 94 8.78 -0.13 -30.96
CA GLY A 94 9.51 0.76 -30.07
C GLY A 94 8.80 2.07 -29.72
N ARG A 95 7.50 2.19 -30.00
CA ARG A 95 6.68 3.35 -29.65
C ARG A 95 5.48 2.97 -28.78
N TYR A 96 5.30 3.73 -27.71
CA TYR A 96 4.30 3.50 -26.69
C TYR A 96 3.55 4.79 -26.40
N ARG A 97 2.28 4.66 -26.06
CA ARG A 97 1.41 5.75 -25.63
C ARG A 97 0.83 5.41 -24.27
N ALA A 98 0.53 6.41 -23.44
CA ALA A 98 -0.24 6.17 -22.22
C ALA A 98 -1.60 5.57 -22.58
N ALA A 99 -1.99 4.51 -21.90
CA ALA A 99 -3.37 4.08 -21.97
C ALA A 99 -4.23 5.21 -21.42
N THR A 100 -5.10 5.78 -22.26
CA THR A 100 -6.08 6.75 -21.79
C THR A 100 -6.96 6.03 -20.76
N PRO A 101 -7.04 6.49 -19.51
CA PRO A 101 -8.04 5.95 -18.61
C PRO A 101 -9.39 6.20 -19.29
N LYS A 102 -10.14 5.13 -19.55
CA LYS A 102 -11.55 5.26 -19.92
C LYS A 102 -12.19 5.94 -18.71
N ALA A 103 -12.42 7.25 -18.80
CA ALA A 103 -13.18 7.99 -17.81
C ALA A 103 -14.53 7.27 -17.68
N ALA A 104 -14.75 6.66 -16.51
CA ALA A 104 -16.01 6.02 -16.15
C ALA A 104 -17.00 7.10 -15.72
#